data_AF-G0QYJ0-F1
#
_entry.id   AF-G0QYJ0-F1
#
_cell.length_a   1.000
_cell.length_b   1.000
_cell.length_c   1.000
_cell.angle_alpha   90.00
_cell.angle_beta   90.00
_cell.angle_gamma   90.00
#
_symmetry.space_group_name_H-M   'P 1'
#
loop_
_entity.id
_entity.type
_entity.pdbx_description
1 polymer ?
#
loop_
_entity_poly.entity_id
_entity_poly.type
_entity_poly.pdbx_seq_one_letter_code
_entity_poly.pdbx_strand_id
1 'polypeptide(L)'
;MDKPTKKHIEFCIKRIEDILSFGIKKIVLVFDGHKLPSKEQTEQIRKTNREEARQEALKLMEEGKKEQAFKKFASSVDVTAQMAYDLIKVFEGRQDVECIVSPFEADAQLAYLSKTNYVDLVVSEDSDLLAFGYSKFE
;
A
#
# COMPACT_ATOMS: atom_id res chain seq x y z
N MET A 1 -16.50 -12.09 11.05
CA MET A 1 -15.74 -11.62 9.89
C MET A 1 -14.46 -11.05 10.45
N ASP A 2 -13.35 -11.74 10.22
CA ASP A 2 -11.93 -11.35 10.43
C ASP A 2 -11.15 -12.66 10.19
N LYS A 3 -11.35 -13.23 9.00
CA LYS A 3 -10.72 -14.50 8.64
C LYS A 3 -9.32 -14.19 8.12
N PRO A 4 -8.28 -14.89 8.62
CA PRO A 4 -6.95 -14.76 8.05
C PRO A 4 -6.98 -14.96 6.53
N THR A 5 -6.27 -14.12 5.81
CA THR A 5 -6.21 -14.17 4.34
C THR A 5 -4.82 -13.78 3.86
N LYS A 6 -4.33 -14.49 2.85
CA LYS A 6 -3.06 -14.19 2.17
C LYS A 6 -3.26 -13.61 0.77
N LYS A 7 -4.50 -13.36 0.34
CA LYS A 7 -4.81 -12.89 -1.02
C LYS A 7 -4.08 -11.60 -1.41
N HIS A 8 -3.90 -10.68 -0.47
CA HIS A 8 -3.15 -9.44 -0.70
C HIS A 8 -1.66 -9.72 -0.95
N ILE A 9 -1.06 -10.65 -0.19
CA ILE A 9 0.31 -11.11 -0.39
C ILE A 9 0.46 -11.80 -1.74
N GLU A 10 -0.42 -12.76 -2.05
CA GLU A 10 -0.42 -13.49 -3.34
C GLU A 10 -0.54 -12.53 -4.53
N PHE A 11 -1.37 -11.50 -4.40
CA PHE A 11 -1.50 -10.45 -5.40
C PHE A 11 -0.18 -9.68 -5.57
N CYS A 12 0.43 -9.20 -4.49
CA CYS A 12 1.69 -8.46 -4.56
C CYS A 12 2.83 -9.31 -5.14
N ILE A 13 2.97 -10.57 -4.71
CA ILE A 13 3.96 -11.51 -5.27
C ILE A 13 3.78 -11.62 -6.77
N LYS A 14 2.57 -11.93 -7.24
CA LYS A 14 2.31 -12.08 -8.67
C LYS A 14 2.73 -10.84 -9.45
N ARG A 15 2.38 -9.64 -8.97
CA ARG A 15 2.75 -8.39 -9.64
C ARG A 15 4.26 -8.17 -9.70
N ILE A 16 4.97 -8.46 -8.63
CA ILE A 16 6.43 -8.34 -8.57
C ILE A 16 7.08 -9.33 -9.54
N GLU A 17 6.64 -10.59 -9.56
CA GLU A 17 7.14 -11.60 -10.50
C GLU A 17 6.84 -11.21 -11.96
N ASP A 18 5.63 -10.70 -12.25
CA ASP A 18 5.27 -10.19 -13.57
C ASP A 18 6.24 -9.07 -14.01
N ILE A 19 6.54 -8.11 -13.13
CA ILE A 19 7.47 -7.00 -13.41
C ILE A 19 8.90 -7.52 -13.65
N LEU A 20 9.39 -8.42 -12.80
CA LEU A 20 10.72 -9.03 -12.95
C LEU A 20 10.84 -9.81 -14.27
N SER A 21 9.75 -10.44 -14.73
CA SER A 21 9.73 -11.19 -15.99
C SER A 21 10.01 -10.33 -17.23
N PHE A 22 9.82 -9.01 -17.16
CA PHE A 22 10.17 -8.07 -18.23
C PHE A 22 11.66 -7.68 -18.26
N GLY A 23 12.51 -8.33 -17.45
CA GLY A 23 13.96 -8.11 -17.43
C GLY A 23 14.44 -7.01 -16.47
N ILE A 24 13.55 -6.52 -15.59
CA ILE A 24 13.93 -5.64 -14.49
C ILE A 24 14.75 -6.47 -13.49
N LYS A 25 16.00 -6.05 -13.25
CA LYS A 25 16.96 -6.82 -12.45
C LYS A 25 16.75 -6.69 -10.94
N LYS A 26 16.19 -5.56 -10.49
CA LYS A 26 16.00 -5.26 -9.07
C LYS A 26 14.78 -4.36 -8.89
N ILE A 27 13.95 -4.69 -7.91
CA ILE A 27 12.80 -3.89 -7.48
C ILE A 27 13.03 -3.44 -6.04
N VAL A 28 12.72 -2.17 -5.76
CA VAL A 28 12.73 -1.61 -4.41
C VAL A 28 11.30 -1.33 -4.00
N LEU A 29 10.79 -2.06 -3.02
CA LEU A 29 9.49 -1.83 -2.40
C LEU A 29 9.66 -0.86 -1.24
N VAL A 30 8.93 0.25 -1.26
CA VAL A 30 8.93 1.25 -0.19
C VAL A 30 7.61 1.21 0.55
N PHE A 31 7.67 1.09 1.87
CA PHE A 31 6.52 1.06 2.76
C PHE A 31 6.47 2.31 3.63
N ASP A 32 5.27 2.78 3.97
CA ASP A 32 5.10 3.81 4.98
C ASP A 32 5.61 3.34 6.35
N GLY A 33 6.21 4.26 7.09
CA GLY A 33 6.58 4.09 8.50
C GLY A 33 5.65 4.84 9.42
N HIS A 34 6.18 5.83 10.14
CA HIS A 34 5.42 6.53 11.16
C HIS A 34 4.43 7.54 10.56
N LYS A 35 3.34 7.80 11.27
CA LYS A 35 2.37 8.82 10.85
C LYS A 35 2.96 10.22 11.01
N LEU A 36 2.72 11.08 10.03
CA LEU A 36 3.08 12.49 10.14
C LEU A 36 2.09 13.23 11.06
N PRO A 37 2.57 14.04 12.03
CA PRO A 37 1.69 14.87 12.85
C PRO A 37 0.82 15.82 12.03
N SER A 38 1.34 16.34 10.92
CA SER A 38 0.60 17.22 10.01
C SER A 38 -0.59 16.54 9.30
N LYS A 39 -0.62 15.21 9.23
CA LYS A 39 -1.70 14.42 8.62
C LYS A 39 -2.61 13.73 9.65
N GLU A 40 -2.42 13.99 10.94
CA GLU A 40 -3.19 13.34 12.00
C GLU A 40 -4.71 13.51 11.81
N GLN A 41 -5.17 14.73 11.51
CA GLN A 41 -6.59 14.99 11.27
C GLN A 41 -7.15 14.19 10.09
N THR A 42 -6.41 14.16 8.97
CA THR A 42 -6.80 13.39 7.78
C THR A 42 -6.86 11.89 8.08
N GLU A 43 -5.91 11.37 8.84
CA GLU A 43 -5.89 9.97 9.26
C GLU A 43 -7.04 9.62 10.20
N GLN A 44 -7.43 10.52 11.10
CA GLN A 44 -8.62 10.33 11.95
C GLN A 44 -9.90 10.30 11.11
N ILE A 45 -10.05 11.21 10.13
CA ILE A 45 -11.20 11.20 9.22
C ILE A 45 -11.26 9.90 8.43
N ARG A 46 -10.12 9.45 7.87
CA ARG A 46 -10.02 8.16 7.16
C ARG A 46 -10.43 6.99 8.05
N LYS A 47 -9.98 6.98 9.31
CA LYS A 47 -10.35 5.95 10.29
C LYS A 47 -11.85 5.96 10.58
N THR A 48 -12.44 7.12 10.84
CA THR A 48 -13.88 7.26 11.08
C THR A 48 -14.70 6.79 9.89
N ASN A 49 -14.35 7.22 8.68
CA ASN A 49 -15.05 6.82 7.46
C ASN A 49 -15.02 5.31 7.23
N ARG A 50 -13.89 4.65 7.52
CA ARG A 50 -13.77 3.18 7.42
C ARG A 50 -14.65 2.47 8.44
N GLU A 51 -14.69 2.97 9.67
CA GLU A 51 -15.56 2.40 10.71
C GLU A 51 -17.03 2.54 10.34
N GLU A 52 -17.46 3.72 9.90
CA GLU A 52 -18.82 3.96 9.43
C GLU A 52 -19.18 3.04 8.25
N ALA A 53 -18.28 2.92 7.26
CA ALA A 53 -18.46 2.00 6.14
C ALA A 53 -18.57 0.54 6.57
N ARG A 54 -17.79 0.11 7.59
CA ARG A 54 -17.87 -1.25 8.15
C ARG A 54 -19.22 -1.48 8.83
N GLN A 55 -19.70 -0.53 9.63
CA GLN A 55 -20.99 -0.64 10.31
C GLN A 55 -22.15 -0.68 9.30
N GLU A 56 -22.11 0.14 8.25
CA GLU A 56 -23.09 0.10 7.18
C GLU A 56 -23.06 -1.24 6.42
N ALA A 57 -21.86 -1.75 6.12
CA ALA A 57 -21.70 -3.04 5.45
C ALA A 57 -22.30 -4.20 6.25
N LEU A 58 -22.13 -4.20 7.58
CA LEU A 58 -22.71 -5.20 8.47
C LEU A 58 -24.25 -5.15 8.45
N LYS A 59 -24.85 -3.96 8.55
CA LYS A 59 -26.31 -3.78 8.43
C LYS A 59 -26.85 -4.31 7.10
N LEU A 60 -26.20 -3.94 5.99
CA LEU A 60 -26.57 -4.42 4.65
C LEU A 60 -26.46 -5.95 4.53
N MET A 61 -25.49 -6.56 5.23
CA MET A 61 -25.34 -8.02 5.26
C MET A 61 -26.49 -8.69 6.03
N GLU A 62 -26.92 -8.11 7.16
CA GLU A 62 -28.08 -8.58 7.94
C GLU A 62 -29.39 -8.46 7.16
N GLU A 63 -29.54 -7.39 6.37
CA GLU A 63 -30.67 -7.19 5.45
C GLU A 63 -30.64 -8.09 4.20
N GLY A 64 -29.61 -8.92 4.03
CA GLY A 64 -29.43 -9.81 2.87
C GLY A 64 -28.95 -9.11 1.59
N LYS A 65 -28.64 -7.81 1.64
CA LYS A 65 -28.15 -6.99 0.52
C LYS A 65 -26.65 -7.19 0.26
N LYS A 66 -26.26 -8.43 -0.04
CA LYS A 66 -24.86 -8.86 -0.12
C LYS A 66 -23.97 -8.01 -1.04
N GLU A 67 -24.43 -7.68 -2.25
CA GLU A 67 -23.61 -6.92 -3.21
C GLU A 67 -23.25 -5.52 -2.67
N GLN A 68 -24.22 -4.83 -2.07
CA GLN A 68 -24.02 -3.51 -1.47
C GLN A 68 -23.12 -3.60 -0.25
N ALA A 69 -23.33 -4.63 0.59
CA ALA A 69 -22.48 -4.91 1.73
C ALA A 69 -21.01 -5.11 1.30
N PHE A 70 -20.74 -5.90 0.25
CA PHE A 70 -19.38 -6.12 -0.24
C PHE A 70 -18.70 -4.84 -0.74
N LYS A 71 -19.42 -3.96 -1.43
CA LYS A 71 -18.89 -2.65 -1.85
C LYS A 71 -18.48 -1.81 -0.63
N LYS A 72 -19.31 -1.80 0.42
CA LYS A 72 -19.02 -1.08 1.67
C LYS A 72 -17.87 -1.70 2.47
N PHE A 73 -17.78 -3.03 2.52
CA PHE A 73 -16.63 -3.73 3.10
C PHE A 73 -15.33 -3.35 2.40
N ALA A 74 -15.32 -3.29 1.07
CA ALA A 74 -14.15 -2.89 0.30
C ALA A 74 -13.67 -1.47 0.68
N SER A 75 -14.59 -0.51 0.86
CA SER A 75 -14.25 0.85 1.32
C SER A 75 -13.83 0.95 2.80
N SER A 76 -14.07 -0.10 3.59
CA SER A 76 -13.68 -0.14 5.01
C SER A 76 -12.29 -0.73 5.26
N VAL A 77 -11.60 -1.19 4.21
CA VAL A 77 -10.29 -1.85 4.34
C VAL A 77 -9.24 -0.87 4.85
N ASP A 78 -8.50 -1.31 5.87
CA ASP A 78 -7.30 -0.65 6.36
C ASP A 78 -6.08 -1.53 6.08
N VAL A 79 -5.02 -0.93 5.55
CA VAL A 79 -3.75 -1.61 5.34
C VAL A 79 -2.93 -1.44 6.61
N THR A 80 -2.71 -2.54 7.32
CA THR A 80 -2.04 -2.52 8.64
C THR A 80 -0.53 -2.70 8.51
N ALA A 81 0.22 -2.24 9.52
CA ALA A 81 1.66 -2.50 9.60
C ALA A 81 1.99 -4.00 9.60
N GLN A 82 1.12 -4.86 10.14
CA GLN A 82 1.30 -6.30 10.11
C GLN A 82 1.21 -6.85 8.67
N MET A 83 0.28 -6.36 7.85
CA MET A 83 0.18 -6.77 6.45
C MET A 83 1.43 -6.36 5.66
N ALA A 84 1.95 -5.16 5.89
CA ALA A 84 3.21 -4.71 5.31
C ALA A 84 4.38 -5.60 5.75
N TYR A 85 4.49 -5.87 7.05
CA TYR A 85 5.53 -6.74 7.61
C TYR A 85 5.47 -8.17 7.02
N ASP A 86 4.28 -8.75 6.94
CA ASP A 86 4.09 -10.09 6.38
C ASP A 86 4.56 -10.15 4.92
N LEU A 87 4.32 -9.08 4.14
CA LEU A 87 4.81 -8.97 2.76
C LEU A 87 6.33 -8.77 2.70
N ILE A 88 6.92 -7.94 3.57
CA ILE A 88 8.37 -7.77 3.66
C ILE A 88 9.05 -9.11 3.94
N LYS A 89 8.48 -9.92 4.85
CA LYS A 89 9.00 -11.24 5.19
C LYS A 89 8.96 -12.23 4.03
N VAL A 90 8.06 -12.07 3.06
CA VAL A 90 8.04 -12.92 1.86
C VAL A 90 9.28 -12.70 0.99
N PHE A 91 9.80 -11.47 0.92
CA PHE A 91 10.95 -11.12 0.08
C PHE A 91 12.28 -11.09 0.85
N GLU A 92 12.27 -11.40 2.15
CA GLU A 92 13.48 -11.43 2.97
C GLU A 92 14.53 -12.40 2.40
N GLY A 93 15.74 -11.91 2.18
CA GLY A 93 16.86 -12.69 1.64
C GLY A 93 16.89 -12.83 0.11
N ARG A 94 15.91 -12.28 -0.62
CA ARG A 94 15.99 -12.17 -2.08
C ARG A 94 16.99 -11.11 -2.50
N GLN A 95 17.62 -11.33 -3.66
CA GLN A 95 18.62 -10.41 -4.23
C GLN A 95 18.01 -9.43 -5.24
N ASP A 96 16.89 -9.81 -5.84
CA ASP A 96 16.14 -9.09 -6.87
C ASP A 96 15.03 -8.20 -6.30
N VAL A 97 14.71 -8.33 -5.01
CA VAL A 97 13.72 -7.50 -4.32
C VAL A 97 14.31 -6.97 -3.02
N GLU A 98 14.33 -5.64 -2.88
CA GLU A 98 14.72 -4.93 -1.66
C GLU A 98 13.48 -4.29 -1.04
N CYS A 99 13.36 -4.34 0.28
CA CYS A 99 12.27 -3.68 1.01
C CYS A 99 12.83 -2.59 1.92
N ILE A 100 12.28 -1.38 1.80
CA ILE A 100 12.62 -0.22 2.61
C ILE A 100 11.37 0.26 3.33
N VAL A 101 11.46 0.47 4.64
CA VAL A 101 10.42 1.16 5.41
C VAL A 101 10.85 2.62 5.56
N SER A 102 10.04 3.55 5.05
CA SER A 102 10.26 4.99 5.20
C SER A 102 10.22 5.38 6.68
N PRO A 103 10.94 6.42 7.13
CA PRO A 103 10.73 6.98 8.47
C PRO A 103 9.30 7.47 8.68
N PHE A 104 8.68 8.01 7.62
CA PHE A 104 7.30 8.50 7.60
C PHE A 104 6.60 8.05 6.32
N GLU A 105 6.42 8.91 5.33
CA GLU A 105 5.67 8.57 4.11
C GLU A 105 6.57 7.96 3.04
N ALA A 106 6.04 6.96 2.33
CA ALA A 106 6.70 6.30 1.21
C ALA A 106 7.02 7.30 0.10
N ASP A 107 6.16 8.29 -0.16
CA ASP A 107 6.34 9.26 -1.24
C ASP A 107 7.63 10.08 -1.07
N ALA A 108 7.89 10.56 0.14
CA ALA A 108 9.11 11.29 0.46
C ALA A 108 10.37 10.42 0.27
N GLN A 109 10.28 9.15 0.65
CA GLN A 109 11.37 8.19 0.49
C GLN A 109 11.60 7.85 -0.99
N LEU A 110 10.54 7.60 -1.76
CA LEU A 110 10.61 7.36 -3.21
C LEU A 110 11.25 8.56 -3.94
N ALA A 111 10.83 9.78 -3.60
CA ALA A 111 11.41 10.99 -4.16
C ALA A 111 12.91 11.13 -3.82
N TYR A 112 13.31 10.79 -2.58
CA TYR A 112 14.71 10.80 -2.18
C TYR A 112 15.55 9.76 -2.94
N LEU A 113 15.06 8.53 -3.06
CA LEU A 113 15.75 7.46 -3.79
C LEU A 113 15.95 7.82 -5.26
N SER A 114 14.96 8.46 -5.88
CA SER A 114 15.09 8.93 -7.26
C SER A 114 16.08 10.09 -7.38
N LYS A 115 16.00 11.11 -6.52
CA LYS A 115 16.92 12.26 -6.55
C LYS A 115 18.38 11.88 -6.32
N THR A 116 18.62 10.82 -5.56
CA THR A 116 19.96 10.29 -5.30
C THR A 116 20.43 9.29 -6.36
N ASN A 117 19.64 9.07 -7.42
CA ASN A 117 19.86 8.06 -8.47
C ASN A 117 20.01 6.64 -7.91
N TYR A 118 19.35 6.34 -6.79
CA TYR A 118 19.28 4.98 -6.24
C TYR A 118 18.33 4.09 -7.06
N VAL A 119 17.30 4.69 -7.67
CA VAL A 119 16.36 4.03 -8.58
C VAL A 119 16.22 4.82 -9.89
N ASP A 120 16.06 4.10 -11.00
CA ASP A 120 15.85 4.68 -12.33
C ASP A 120 14.40 5.15 -12.56
N LEU A 121 13.44 4.44 -11.93
CA LEU A 121 12.00 4.67 -12.08
C LEU A 121 11.29 4.42 -10.74
N VAL A 122 10.23 5.19 -10.50
CA VAL A 122 9.30 5.09 -9.39
C VAL A 122 7.92 4.83 -9.97
N VAL A 123 7.26 3.84 -9.41
CA VAL A 123 5.88 3.51 -9.74
C VAL A 123 5.04 3.79 -8.50
N SER A 124 4.08 4.71 -8.63
CA SER A 124 3.06 4.98 -7.61
C SER A 124 1.78 5.43 -8.30
N GLU A 125 0.64 5.10 -7.70
CA GLU A 125 -0.65 5.66 -8.12
C GLU A 125 -0.87 7.07 -7.54
N ASP A 126 -0.06 7.49 -6.57
CA ASP A 126 -0.17 8.81 -5.96
C ASP A 126 0.56 9.87 -6.79
N SER A 127 -0.20 10.86 -7.24
CA SER A 127 0.30 12.01 -7.99
C SER A 127 1.18 12.96 -7.15
N ASP A 128 1.13 12.84 -5.82
CA ASP A 128 1.89 13.71 -4.90
C ASP A 128 3.41 13.65 -5.14
N LEU A 129 3.90 12.55 -5.73
CA LEU A 129 5.30 12.41 -6.16
C LEU A 129 5.76 13.49 -7.16
N LEU A 130 4.86 14.03 -7.99
CA LEU A 130 5.18 15.14 -8.91
C LEU A 130 5.62 16.39 -8.15
N ALA A 131 4.96 16.69 -7.03
CA ALA A 131 5.27 17.87 -6.21
C ALA A 131 6.64 17.75 -5.54
N PHE A 132 7.16 16.54 -5.34
CA PHE A 132 8.48 16.30 -4.79
C PHE A 132 9.62 16.45 -5.81
N GLY A 133 9.35 16.83 -7.07
CA GLY A 133 10.37 17.13 -8.08
C GLY A 133 10.80 15.91 -8.90
N TYR A 134 9.87 15.01 -9.16
CA TYR A 134 10.09 13.84 -9.99
C TYR A 134 10.09 14.21 -11.49
N SER A 135 11.02 13.64 -12.27
CA SER A 135 11.26 14.06 -13.67
C SER A 135 10.94 13.02 -14.74
N LYS A 136 10.53 11.78 -14.40
CA LYS A 136 10.18 10.75 -15.40
C LYS A 136 9.10 9.76 -14.96
N PHE A 137 7.84 9.98 -15.34
CA PHE A 137 6.74 9.02 -15.22
C PHE A 137 6.56 8.25 -16.55
N GLU A 138 6.40 6.92 -16.50
CA GLU A 138 5.77 6.10 -17.54
C GLU A 138 4.77 5.13 -16.90
#